data_AF-A0A3B9ZKF5-F1
#
_entry.id   AF-A0A3B9ZKF5-F1
#
_cell.length_a   1.000
_cell.length_b   1.000
_cell.length_c   1.000
_cell.angle_alpha   90.00
_cell.angle_beta   90.00
_cell.angle_gamma   90.00
#
_symmetry.space_group_name_H-M   'P 1'
#
loop_
_entity.id
_entity.type
_entity.pdbx_description
1 polymer ?
#
loop_
_entity_poly.entity_id
_entity_poly.type
_entity_poly.pdbx_seq_one_letter_code
_entity_poly.pdbx_strand_id
1 'polypeptide(L)'
;MSKFVDNGNILIARFMSEEPEVLEHDLKRDSKLFLGYDADWLWLMPVVEKIEATKFNDCWTVVAMGLSQCEIYNKKFDGFRIFKITDTKIEATWLACVEFIKWYNKQNKV
;
A
#
# COMPACT_ATOMS: atom_id res chain seq x y z
N MET A 1 13.29 5.91 -12.55
CA MET A 1 11.99 6.09 -11.87
C MET A 1 11.07 4.86 -12.01
N SER A 2 10.94 4.21 -13.18
CA SER A 2 9.94 3.12 -13.36
C SER A 2 10.10 1.90 -12.43
N LYS A 3 11.32 1.37 -12.22
CA LYS A 3 11.53 0.16 -11.40
C LYS A 3 11.03 0.27 -9.95
N PHE A 4 11.01 1.48 -9.38
CA PHE A 4 10.54 1.68 -8.01
C PHE A 4 9.00 1.64 -7.94
N VAL A 5 8.35 2.21 -8.95
CA VAL A 5 6.88 2.16 -9.15
C VAL A 5 6.43 0.72 -9.35
N ASP A 6 7.09 -0.01 -10.25
CA ASP A 6 6.77 -1.41 -10.56
C ASP A 6 6.85 -2.29 -9.29
N ASN A 7 7.91 -2.12 -8.49
CA ASN A 7 8.07 -2.86 -7.24
C ASN A 7 7.01 -2.52 -6.18
N GLY A 8 6.55 -1.26 -6.12
CA GLY A 8 5.50 -0.86 -5.19
C GLY A 8 4.12 -1.39 -5.60
N ASN A 9 3.78 -1.31 -6.88
CA ASN A 9 2.51 -1.84 -7.40
C ASN A 9 2.41 -3.36 -7.27
N ILE A 10 3.51 -4.09 -7.51
CA ILE A 10 3.57 -5.54 -7.27
C ILE A 10 3.40 -5.85 -5.77
N LEU A 11 4.02 -5.06 -4.89
CA LEU A 11 3.88 -5.25 -3.45
C LEU A 11 2.42 -5.06 -3.01
N ILE A 12 1.74 -4.04 -3.54
CA ILE A 12 0.31 -3.80 -3.30
C ILE A 12 -0.52 -4.97 -3.85
N ALA A 13 -0.27 -5.41 -5.09
CA ALA A 13 -0.99 -6.55 -5.68
C ALA A 13 -0.88 -7.81 -4.81
N ARG A 14 0.31 -8.11 -4.29
CA ARG A 14 0.54 -9.23 -3.36
C ARG A 14 -0.23 -9.06 -2.06
N PHE A 15 -0.24 -7.85 -1.50
CA PHE A 15 -1.02 -7.54 -0.29
C PHE A 15 -2.53 -7.69 -0.52
N MET A 16 -3.02 -7.37 -1.71
CA MET A 16 -4.43 -7.45 -2.07
C MET A 16 -4.88 -8.86 -2.48
N SER A 17 -3.98 -9.70 -3.00
CA SER A 17 -4.32 -11.01 -3.57
C SER A 17 -4.90 -11.99 -2.54
N GLU A 18 -6.02 -12.61 -2.89
CA GLU A 18 -6.58 -13.76 -2.18
C GLU A 18 -5.95 -15.09 -2.64
N GLU A 19 -5.40 -15.11 -3.86
CA GLU A 19 -4.75 -16.28 -4.48
C GLU A 19 -3.32 -15.92 -4.94
N PRO A 20 -2.33 -15.90 -4.02
CA PRO A 20 -0.96 -15.46 -4.34
C PRO A 20 -0.30 -16.26 -5.46
N GLU A 21 -0.58 -17.57 -5.56
CA GLU A 21 0.02 -18.45 -6.56
C GLU A 21 -0.41 -18.09 -7.99
N VAL A 22 -1.68 -17.71 -8.19
CA VAL A 22 -2.21 -17.27 -9.49
C VAL A 22 -1.57 -15.95 -9.90
N LEU A 23 -1.48 -15.00 -8.98
CA LEU A 23 -0.81 -13.73 -9.21
C LEU A 23 0.67 -13.94 -9.62
N GLU A 24 1.40 -14.81 -8.93
CA GLU A 24 2.80 -15.10 -9.26
C GLU A 24 2.95 -15.78 -10.63
N HIS A 25 2.00 -16.64 -11.00
CA HIS A 25 1.97 -17.22 -12.35
C HIS A 25 1.76 -16.13 -13.42
N ASP A 26 0.81 -15.22 -13.20
CA ASP A 26 0.52 -14.14 -14.15
C ASP A 26 1.67 -13.14 -14.28
N LEU A 27 2.28 -12.74 -13.16
CA LEU A 27 3.47 -11.88 -13.15
C LEU A 27 4.67 -12.51 -13.88
N LYS A 28 4.83 -13.83 -13.82
CA LYS A 28 5.87 -14.57 -14.55
C LYS A 28 5.55 -14.68 -16.04
N ARG A 29 4.28 -14.87 -16.40
CA ARG A 29 3.81 -15.02 -17.78
C ARG A 29 3.88 -13.70 -18.54
N ASP A 30 3.51 -12.59 -17.89
CA ASP A 30 3.48 -11.27 -18.49
C ASP A 30 4.24 -10.25 -17.62
N SER A 31 5.48 -9.97 -18.00
CA SER A 31 6.31 -8.96 -17.36
C SER A 31 5.81 -7.52 -17.58
N LYS A 32 4.73 -7.33 -18.35
CA LYS A 32 4.06 -6.04 -18.58
C LYS A 32 2.66 -5.97 -17.97
N LEU A 33 2.31 -6.87 -17.05
CA LEU A 33 1.02 -6.79 -16.34
C LEU A 33 0.83 -5.37 -15.77
N PHE A 34 -0.19 -4.68 -16.27
CA PHE A 34 -0.47 -3.32 -15.84
C PHE A 34 -1.12 -3.33 -14.45
N LEU A 35 -0.46 -2.70 -13.48
CA LEU A 35 -0.94 -2.56 -12.12
C LEU A 35 -1.08 -1.05 -11.83
N GLY A 36 -2.30 -0.52 -11.88
CA GLY A 36 -2.56 0.92 -11.88
C GLY A 36 -2.56 1.62 -10.52
N TYR A 37 -2.00 1.01 -9.47
CA TYR A 37 -2.15 1.50 -8.09
C TYR A 37 -1.51 2.87 -7.83
N ASP A 38 -0.53 3.28 -8.61
CA ASP A 38 0.13 4.60 -8.50
C ASP A 38 -0.55 5.70 -9.34
N ALA A 39 -1.43 5.30 -10.26
CA ALA A 39 -1.97 6.19 -11.30
C ALA A 39 -3.51 6.31 -11.28
N ASP A 40 -4.22 5.34 -10.69
CA ASP A 40 -5.68 5.29 -10.69
C ASP A 40 -6.24 5.07 -9.27
N TRP A 41 -7.10 6.00 -8.84
CA TRP A 41 -7.79 5.92 -7.55
C TRP A 41 -8.72 4.72 -7.46
N LEU A 42 -9.30 4.24 -8.57
CA LEU A 42 -10.14 3.05 -8.55
C LEU A 42 -9.34 1.80 -8.15
N TRP A 43 -8.04 1.77 -8.48
CA TRP A 43 -7.14 0.70 -8.05
C TRP A 43 -6.65 0.93 -6.61
N LEU A 44 -6.34 2.16 -6.24
CA LEU A 44 -5.71 2.48 -4.95
C LEU A 44 -6.70 2.52 -3.77
N MET A 45 -7.96 2.93 -3.98
CA MET A 45 -8.93 3.06 -2.89
C MET A 45 -9.24 1.74 -2.16
N PRO A 46 -9.42 0.59 -2.84
CA PRO A 46 -9.57 -0.69 -2.14
C PRO A 46 -8.37 -1.05 -1.24
N VAL A 47 -7.17 -0.60 -1.60
CA VAL A 47 -5.96 -0.78 -0.77
C VAL A 47 -6.07 0.03 0.50
N VAL A 48 -6.48 1.30 0.38
CA VAL A 48 -6.72 2.20 1.53
C VAL A 48 -7.76 1.58 2.47
N GLU A 49 -8.89 1.12 1.95
CA GLU A 49 -9.94 0.49 2.74
C GLU A 49 -9.44 -0.77 3.48
N LYS A 50 -8.64 -1.61 2.81
CA LYS A 50 -8.02 -2.79 3.44
C LYS A 50 -7.03 -2.42 4.54
N ILE A 51 -6.25 -1.35 4.34
CA ILE A 51 -5.34 -0.82 5.36
C ILE A 51 -6.14 -0.31 6.58
N GLU A 52 -7.20 0.46 6.37
CA GLU A 52 -8.07 0.95 7.46
C GLU A 52 -8.76 -0.21 8.21
N ALA A 53 -9.12 -1.28 7.49
CA ALA A 53 -9.63 -2.52 8.07
C ALA A 53 -8.55 -3.38 8.76
N THR A 54 -7.30 -2.94 8.79
CA THR A 54 -6.22 -3.64 9.50
C THR A 54 -6.07 -3.12 10.92
N LYS A 55 -6.07 -4.04 11.90
CA LYS A 55 -5.76 -3.74 13.30
C LYS A 55 -4.31 -4.05 13.63
N PHE A 56 -3.73 -3.21 14.49
CA PHE A 56 -2.47 -3.49 15.16
C PHE A 56 -2.62 -3.17 16.64
N ASN A 57 -2.20 -4.09 17.52
CA ASN A 57 -2.38 -4.00 18.98
C ASN A 57 -3.83 -3.61 19.37
N ASP A 58 -4.82 -4.27 18.75
CA ASP A 58 -6.27 -4.03 18.93
C ASP A 58 -6.77 -2.62 18.57
N CYS A 59 -5.98 -1.83 17.85
CA CYS A 59 -6.35 -0.50 17.38
C CYS A 59 -6.43 -0.47 15.86
N TRP A 60 -7.47 0.19 15.36
CA TRP A 60 -7.66 0.41 13.93
C TRP A 60 -6.59 1.35 13.38
N THR A 61 -6.18 1.06 12.15
CA THR A 61 -5.34 1.95 11.36
C THR A 61 -6.18 3.10 10.81
N VAL A 62 -5.62 4.30 10.79
CA VAL A 62 -6.24 5.48 10.19
C VAL A 62 -5.42 5.90 8.99
N VAL A 63 -6.09 6.19 7.86
CA VAL A 63 -5.50 6.80 6.69
C VAL A 63 -6.06 8.22 6.53
N ALA A 64 -5.22 9.24 6.69
CA ALA A 64 -5.58 10.63 6.53
C ALA A 64 -4.94 11.20 5.26
N MET A 65 -5.77 11.59 4.30
CA MET A 65 -5.34 12.15 3.02
C MET A 65 -5.74 13.62 2.90
N GLY A 66 -4.84 14.48 2.46
CA GLY A 66 -5.13 15.89 2.21
C GLY A 66 -4.08 16.53 1.32
N LEU A 67 -4.44 17.50 0.47
CA LEU A 67 -3.50 18.15 -0.46
C LEU A 67 -2.59 17.11 -1.17
N SER A 68 -1.26 17.28 -1.15
CA SER A 68 -0.27 16.32 -1.65
C SER A 68 0.41 15.55 -0.52
N GLN A 69 -0.36 15.21 0.52
CA GLN A 69 0.13 14.47 1.68
C GLN A 69 -0.81 13.32 2.08
N CYS A 70 -0.22 12.25 2.60
CA CYS A 70 -0.91 11.11 3.17
C CYS A 70 -0.23 10.67 4.46
N GLU A 71 -1.05 10.35 5.46
CA GLU A 71 -0.61 9.84 6.75
C GLU A 71 -1.32 8.53 7.06
N ILE A 72 -0.56 7.51 7.45
CA ILE A 72 -1.10 6.23 7.94
C ILE A 72 -0.57 5.99 9.34
N TYR A 73 -1.46 5.85 10.31
CA TYR A 73 -1.05 5.75 11.70
C TYR A 73 -1.99 4.89 12.54
N ASN A 74 -1.44 4.37 13.64
CA ASN A 74 -2.19 3.78 14.73
C ASN A 74 -2.24 4.77 15.92
N LYS A 75 -3.39 4.92 16.57
CA LYS A 75 -3.59 5.93 17.63
C LYS A 75 -2.88 5.65 18.96
N LYS A 76 -2.28 4.47 19.17
CA LYS A 76 -1.52 4.15 20.40
C LYS A 76 -0.07 4.67 20.35
N PHE A 77 0.46 5.05 21.51
CA PHE A 77 1.79 5.67 21.71
C PHE A 77 2.99 4.79 21.28
N ASP A 78 2.78 3.48 21.14
CA ASP A 78 3.75 2.46 20.68
C ASP A 78 3.47 1.97 19.25
N GLY A 79 2.53 2.60 18.55
CA GLY A 79 2.14 2.25 17.19
C GLY A 79 3.11 2.76 16.11
N PHE A 80 2.75 2.52 14.86
CA PHE A 80 3.46 3.08 13.71
C PHE A 80 2.82 4.39 13.26
N ARG A 81 3.62 5.24 12.63
CA ARG A 81 3.19 6.47 11.98
C ARG A 81 4.01 6.68 10.71
N ILE A 82 3.34 6.68 9.58
CA ILE A 82 3.91 6.87 8.25
C ILE A 82 3.33 8.17 7.70
N PHE A 83 4.21 9.05 7.25
CA PHE A 83 3.81 10.33 6.69
C PHE A 83 4.55 10.59 5.39
N LYS A 84 3.80 10.93 4.34
CA LYS A 84 4.31 11.22 3.00
C LYS A 84 3.80 12.55 2.51
N ILE A 85 4.71 13.30 1.92
CA ILE A 85 4.44 14.52 1.15
C ILE A 85 5.13 14.32 -0.20
N THR A 86 4.40 14.57 -1.28
CA THR A 86 4.90 14.50 -2.66
C THR A 86 4.30 15.64 -3.48
N ASP A 87 4.43 15.60 -4.81
CA ASP A 87 3.84 16.59 -5.70
C ASP A 87 2.33 16.40 -5.87
N THR A 88 1.86 15.14 -5.86
CA THR A 88 0.45 14.80 -6.08
C THR A 88 -0.13 13.98 -4.93
N LYS A 89 -1.43 14.16 -4.65
CA LYS A 89 -2.14 13.38 -3.63
C LYS A 89 -2.02 11.88 -3.85
N ILE A 90 -2.17 11.43 -5.10
CA ILE A 90 -2.16 10.00 -5.42
C ILE A 90 -0.80 9.37 -5.17
N GLU A 91 0.29 10.06 -5.53
CA GLU A 91 1.64 9.60 -5.27
C GLU A 91 1.93 9.53 -3.76
N ALA A 92 1.50 10.55 -2.99
CA ALA A 92 1.66 10.54 -1.53
C ALA A 92 0.91 9.36 -0.90
N THR A 93 -0.34 9.12 -1.33
CA THR A 93 -1.13 7.99 -0.83
C THR A 93 -0.52 6.66 -1.23
N TRP A 94 -0.09 6.50 -2.48
CA TRP A 94 0.54 5.29 -2.96
C TRP A 94 1.83 4.98 -2.20
N LEU A 95 2.72 5.95 -2.03
CA LEU A 95 3.95 5.79 -1.24
C LEU A 95 3.66 5.41 0.22
N ALA A 96 2.66 6.03 0.83
CA ALA A 96 2.27 5.72 2.20
C ALA A 96 1.76 4.28 2.31
N CYS A 97 0.94 3.81 1.36
CA CYS A 97 0.47 2.43 1.30
C CYS A 97 1.64 1.45 1.13
N VAL A 98 2.57 1.72 0.22
CA VAL A 98 3.77 0.89 0.01
C VAL A 98 4.61 0.78 1.28
N GLU A 99 4.83 1.88 2.00
CA GLU A 99 5.58 1.84 3.26
C GLU A 99 4.83 1.14 4.38
N PHE A 100 3.51 1.30 4.44
CA PHE A 100 2.68 0.57 5.40
C PHE A 100 2.81 -0.94 5.17
N ILE A 101 2.68 -1.40 3.93
CA ILE A 101 2.77 -2.83 3.61
C ILE A 101 4.15 -3.39 3.94
N LYS A 102 5.24 -2.65 3.65
CA LYS A 102 6.60 -3.05 4.05
C LYS A 102 6.73 -3.20 5.56
N TRP A 103 6.24 -2.22 6.31
CA TRP A 103 6.24 -2.27 7.78
C TRP A 103 5.39 -3.43 8.30
N TYR A 104 4.19 -3.62 7.74
CA TYR A 104 3.23 -4.65 8.13
C TYR A 104 3.79 -6.06 7.89
N ASN A 105 4.36 -6.32 6.72
CA ASN A 105 4.98 -7.62 6.40
C ASN A 105 6.14 -7.93 7.35
N LYS A 106 6.94 -6.91 7.73
CA LYS A 106 8.02 -7.08 8.71
C LYS A 106 7.50 -7.49 10.10
N GLN A 107 6.34 -6.98 10.53
CA GLN A 107 5.73 -7.40 11.80
C GLN A 107 5.18 -8.82 11.74
N ASN A 108 4.61 -9.20 10.59
CA ASN A 108 4.00 -10.52 10.39
C ASN A 108 4.98 -11.60 9.93
N LYS A 109 6.28 -11.27 9.80
CA LYS A 109 7.35 -12.16 9.32
C LYS A 109 6.98 -12.91 8.02
N VAL A 110 6.38 -12.18 7.08
CA VAL A 110 6.14 -12.66 5.71
C VAL A 110 7.36 -12.39 4.86
#